data_AF-A0AAF5PKV6-F1
#
_entry.id   AF-A0AAF5PKV6-F1
#
_cell.length_a   1.000
_cell.length_b   1.000
_cell.length_c   1.000
_cell.angle_alpha   90.00
_cell.angle_beta   90.00
_cell.angle_gamma   90.00
#
_symmetry.space_group_name_H-M   'P 1'
#
loop_
_entity.id
_entity.type
_entity.pdbx_description
1 polymer ?
#
loop_
_entity_poly.entity_id
_entity_poly.type
_entity_poly.pdbx_seq_one_letter_code
_entity_poly.pdbx_strand_id
1 'polypeptide(L)'
;MFSNIIASIEPVKVKLVDFLKEINAIHWHLQKLNVTMEEFYNLLIRILEDKLQRIQLCITTLESANDKWLNYLQQITAAKRKDEEEKYEAITKGDQGTCRVLHEGKEAMITLSMHKDETNQRLKQLLQNFNKEKKKLNVSSNHTVNLPQLSLPTFSDPKQWR
;
A
#
# COMPACT_ATOMS: atom_id res chain seq x y z
N MET A 1 -10.90 -4.39 36.36
CA MET A 1 -10.89 -5.15 35.08
C MET A 1 -11.58 -4.38 33.97
N PHE A 2 -12.86 -4.00 34.14
CA PHE A 2 -13.61 -3.20 33.16
C PHE A 2 -12.91 -1.89 32.74
N SER A 3 -12.46 -1.08 33.70
CA SER A 3 -11.76 0.18 33.41
C SER A 3 -10.49 -0.02 32.58
N ASN A 4 -9.85 -1.20 32.66
CA ASN A 4 -8.66 -1.52 31.87
C ASN A 4 -9.02 -1.86 30.42
N ILE A 5 -10.17 -2.49 30.17
CA ILE A 5 -10.66 -2.80 28.81
C ILE A 5 -11.01 -1.49 28.09
N ILE A 6 -11.80 -0.61 28.72
CA ILE A 6 -12.12 0.71 28.14
C ILE A 6 -10.86 1.54 27.91
N ALA A 7 -9.98 1.62 28.91
CA ALA A 7 -8.73 2.37 28.78
C ALA A 7 -7.84 1.87 27.64
N SER A 8 -8.00 0.60 27.22
CA SER A 8 -7.29 0.03 26.07
C SER A 8 -7.97 0.30 24.72
N ILE A 9 -9.29 0.51 24.67
CA ILE A 9 -10.05 0.67 23.41
C ILE A 9 -9.79 2.04 22.79
N GLU A 10 -9.92 3.11 23.58
CA GLU A 10 -9.83 4.48 23.08
C GLU A 10 -8.51 4.80 22.35
N PRO A 11 -7.31 4.48 22.88
CA PRO A 11 -6.07 4.79 22.19
C PRO A 11 -5.91 4.00 20.88
N VAL A 12 -6.46 2.78 20.80
CA VAL A 12 -6.39 1.96 19.59
C VAL A 12 -7.37 2.49 18.53
N LYS A 13 -8.57 2.91 18.94
CA LYS A 13 -9.55 3.55 18.07
C LYS A 13 -9.00 4.83 17.45
N VAL A 14 -8.38 5.70 18.26
CA VAL A 14 -7.76 6.94 17.76
C VAL A 14 -6.68 6.64 16.73
N LYS A 15 -5.79 5.68 17.02
CA LYS A 15 -4.75 5.25 16.05
C LYS A 15 -5.35 4.75 14.74
N LEU A 16 -6.43 3.97 14.79
CA LEU A 16 -7.10 3.48 13.59
C LEU A 16 -7.68 4.64 12.77
N VAL A 17 -8.35 5.59 13.41
CA VAL A 17 -8.87 6.80 12.75
C VAL A 17 -7.74 7.61 12.10
N ASP A 18 -6.60 7.74 12.76
CA ASP A 18 -5.45 8.47 12.21
C ASP A 18 -4.86 7.75 10.99
N PHE A 19 -4.73 6.42 11.03
CA PHE A 19 -4.31 5.66 9.86
C PHE A 19 -5.29 5.82 8.68
N LEU A 20 -6.60 5.82 8.95
CA LEU A 20 -7.61 6.03 7.91
C LEU A 20 -7.47 7.40 7.24
N LYS A 21 -7.14 8.46 8.00
CA LYS A 21 -6.85 9.79 7.45
C LYS A 21 -5.57 9.79 6.63
N GLU A 22 -4.51 9.16 7.12
CA GLU A 22 -3.22 9.08 6.42
C GLU A 22 -3.34 8.37 5.07
N ILE A 23 -4.17 7.32 4.96
CA ILE A 23 -4.41 6.60 3.70
C ILE A 23 -4.83 7.56 2.58
N ASN A 24 -5.74 8.48 2.88
CA ASN A 24 -6.22 9.47 1.91
C ASN A 24 -5.12 10.45 1.45
N ALA A 25 -4.02 10.56 2.20
CA ALA A 25 -2.89 11.43 1.89
C ALA A 25 -1.70 10.71 1.20
N ILE A 26 -1.70 9.37 1.11
CA ILE A 26 -0.56 8.60 0.59
C ILE A 26 -0.15 9.04 -0.82
N HIS A 27 -1.13 9.24 -1.71
CA HIS A 27 -0.87 9.61 -3.10
C HIS A 27 -0.14 10.98 -3.20
N TRP A 28 -0.51 11.94 -2.35
CA TRP A 28 0.07 13.28 -2.34
C TRP A 28 1.51 13.33 -1.79
N HIS A 29 1.83 12.47 -0.83
CA HIS A 29 3.19 12.40 -0.28
C HIS A 29 4.18 11.80 -1.27
N LEU A 30 3.74 10.88 -2.11
CA LEU A 30 4.61 10.16 -3.03
C LEU A 30 4.90 10.93 -4.32
N GLN A 31 4.01 11.80 -4.78
CA GLN A 31 4.26 12.67 -5.95
C GLN A 31 5.42 13.65 -5.75
N LYS A 32 5.85 13.90 -4.50
CA LYS A 32 6.92 14.85 -4.18
C LYS A 32 8.33 14.26 -4.30
N LEU A 33 8.47 12.96 -4.51
CA LEU A 33 9.76 12.29 -4.57
C LEU A 33 10.32 12.30 -5.99
N ASN A 34 11.58 12.73 -6.15
CA ASN A 34 12.30 12.63 -7.41
C ASN A 34 12.96 11.24 -7.53
N VAL A 35 12.14 10.21 -7.75
CA VAL A 35 12.55 8.78 -7.84
C VAL A 35 12.21 8.20 -9.21
N THR A 36 12.87 7.11 -9.59
CA THR A 36 12.49 6.38 -10.80
C THR A 36 11.11 5.71 -10.66
N MET A 37 10.46 5.38 -11.77
CA MET A 37 9.14 4.73 -11.75
C MET A 37 9.16 3.37 -11.05
N GLU A 38 10.25 2.61 -11.18
CA GLU A 38 10.41 1.32 -10.50
C GLU A 38 10.54 1.50 -8.98
N GLU A 39 11.41 2.42 -8.55
CA GLU A 39 11.58 2.75 -7.13
C GLU A 39 10.28 3.29 -6.51
N PHE A 40 9.54 4.12 -7.26
CA PHE A 40 8.24 4.63 -6.87
C PHE A 40 7.26 3.50 -6.54
N TYR A 41 7.08 2.55 -7.46
CA TYR A 41 6.14 1.45 -7.26
C TYR A 41 6.57 0.52 -6.12
N ASN A 42 7.86 0.20 -6.02
CA ASN A 42 8.39 -0.59 -4.91
C ASN A 42 8.15 0.08 -3.55
N LEU A 43 8.38 1.39 -3.47
CA LEU A 43 8.13 2.17 -2.25
C LEU A 43 6.64 2.19 -1.91
N LEU A 44 5.77 2.43 -2.90
CA LEU A 44 4.32 2.44 -2.71
C LEU A 44 3.82 1.09 -2.18
N ILE A 45 4.26 -0.03 -2.78
CA ILE A 45 3.89 -1.38 -2.31
C ILE A 45 4.27 -1.58 -0.85
N ARG A 46 5.49 -1.18 -0.44
CA ARG A 46 5.95 -1.29 0.95
C ARG A 46 5.13 -0.44 1.91
N ILE A 47 4.76 0.77 1.51
CA ILE A 47 3.92 1.66 2.33
C ILE A 47 2.52 1.06 2.49
N LEU A 48 1.91 0.58 1.40
CA LEU A 48 0.60 -0.06 1.44
C LEU A 48 0.61 -1.30 2.35
N GLU A 49 1.66 -2.12 2.28
CA GLU A 49 1.85 -3.28 3.15
C GLU A 49 1.95 -2.89 4.64
N ASP A 50 2.78 -1.90 4.98
CA ASP A 50 2.90 -1.40 6.37
C ASP A 50 1.56 -0.88 6.89
N LYS A 51 0.81 -0.11 6.09
CA LYS A 51 -0.52 0.37 6.48
C LYS A 51 -1.52 -0.76 6.70
N LEU A 52 -1.56 -1.73 5.79
CA LEU A 52 -2.41 -2.92 5.94
C LEU A 52 -2.14 -3.63 7.27
N GLN A 53 -0.88 -3.87 7.59
CA GLN A 53 -0.50 -4.56 8.83
C GLN A 53 -0.88 -3.77 10.08
N ARG A 54 -0.68 -2.45 10.08
CA ARG A 54 -1.02 -1.59 11.22
C ARG A 54 -2.53 -1.48 11.45
N ILE A 55 -3.31 -1.37 10.37
CA ILE A 55 -4.77 -1.34 10.44
C ILE A 55 -5.29 -2.68 10.96
N GLN A 56 -4.80 -3.80 10.42
CA GLN A 56 -5.15 -5.14 10.88
C GLN A 56 -4.88 -5.32 12.38
N LEU A 57 -3.72 -4.86 12.86
CA LEU A 57 -3.39 -4.91 14.29
C LEU A 57 -4.40 -4.14 15.14
N CYS A 58 -4.79 -2.93 14.71
CA CYS A 58 -5.78 -2.13 15.44
C CYS A 58 -7.15 -2.83 15.45
N ILE A 59 -7.61 -3.35 14.31
CA ILE A 59 -8.87 -4.07 14.19
C ILE A 59 -8.89 -5.29 15.11
N THR A 60 -7.89 -6.17 15.02
CA THR A 60 -7.82 -7.38 15.86
C THR A 60 -7.76 -7.05 17.35
N THR A 61 -7.07 -5.97 17.73
CA THR A 61 -7.01 -5.53 19.13
C THR A 61 -8.37 -5.05 19.62
N LEU A 62 -9.08 -4.25 18.81
CA LEU A 62 -10.42 -3.77 19.12
C LEU A 62 -11.45 -4.91 19.19
N GLU A 63 -11.40 -5.85 18.25
CA GLU A 63 -12.25 -7.05 18.26
C GLU A 63 -12.00 -7.90 19.51
N SER A 64 -10.74 -8.14 19.87
CA SER A 64 -10.39 -8.88 21.09
C SER A 64 -10.87 -8.16 22.36
N ALA A 65 -10.75 -6.83 22.42
CA ALA A 65 -11.26 -6.04 23.54
C ALA A 65 -12.79 -6.11 23.62
N ASN A 66 -13.46 -6.08 22.47
CA ASN A 66 -14.92 -6.22 22.37
C ASN A 66 -15.40 -7.59 22.87
N ASP A 67 -14.75 -8.67 22.44
CA ASP A 67 -15.08 -10.03 22.87
C ASP A 67 -14.86 -10.21 24.38
N LYS A 68 -13.75 -9.68 24.93
CA LYS A 68 -13.50 -9.69 26.38
C LYS A 68 -14.59 -8.95 27.14
N TRP A 69 -15.10 -7.84 26.59
CA TRP A 69 -16.18 -7.09 27.19
C TRP A 69 -17.50 -7.89 27.15
N LEU A 70 -17.88 -8.45 26.00
CA LEU A 70 -19.08 -9.28 25.89
C LEU A 70 -19.05 -10.47 26.87
N ASN A 71 -17.91 -11.14 26.99
CA ASN A 71 -17.71 -12.22 27.97
C ASN A 71 -17.87 -11.72 29.41
N TYR A 72 -17.36 -10.53 29.73
CA TYR A 72 -17.53 -9.92 31.06
C TYR A 72 -19.00 -9.61 31.37
N LEU A 73 -19.75 -9.05 30.42
CA LEU A 73 -21.18 -8.72 30.60
C LEU A 73 -22.04 -9.95 30.91
N GLN A 74 -21.68 -11.10 30.35
CA GLN A 74 -22.35 -12.38 30.60
C GLN A 74 -22.10 -12.90 32.03
N GLN A 75 -20.95 -12.59 32.63
CA GLN A 75 -20.52 -13.13 33.92
C GLN A 75 -20.96 -12.28 35.13
N ILE A 76 -21.33 -11.02 34.91
CA ILE A 76 -21.74 -10.12 36.00
C ILE A 76 -23.22 -10.23 36.36
N THR A 77 -23.54 -9.73 37.56
CA THR A 77 -24.92 -9.70 38.09
C THR A 77 -25.81 -8.76 37.29
N ALA A 78 -27.12 -9.06 37.23
CA ALA A 78 -28.08 -8.28 36.45
C ALA A 78 -28.10 -6.78 36.79
N ALA A 79 -27.94 -6.44 38.08
CA ALA A 79 -27.87 -5.05 38.53
C ALA A 79 -26.64 -4.30 37.95
N LYS A 80 -25.47 -4.95 37.89
CA LYS A 80 -24.26 -4.35 37.30
C LYS A 80 -24.30 -4.38 35.77
N ARG A 81 -24.98 -5.37 35.18
CA ARG A 81 -25.03 -5.55 33.73
C ARG A 81 -25.64 -4.34 33.02
N LYS A 82 -26.75 -3.80 33.54
CA LYS A 82 -27.42 -2.66 32.93
C LYS A 82 -26.50 -1.45 32.82
N ASP A 83 -25.81 -1.10 33.91
CA ASP A 83 -24.87 0.03 33.93
C ASP A 83 -23.70 -0.17 32.95
N GLU A 84 -23.21 -1.40 32.79
CA GLU A 84 -22.11 -1.70 31.87
C GLU A 84 -22.56 -1.80 30.40
N GLU A 85 -23.80 -2.21 30.14
CA GLU A 85 -24.42 -2.18 28.81
C GLU A 85 -24.59 -0.74 28.32
N GLU A 86 -25.03 0.19 29.18
CA GLU A 86 -25.13 1.62 28.82
C GLU A 86 -23.77 2.22 28.45
N LYS A 87 -22.70 1.88 29.18
CA LYS A 87 -21.33 2.32 28.83
C LYS A 87 -20.83 1.67 27.54
N TYR A 88 -21.16 0.40 27.32
CA TYR A 88 -20.81 -0.28 26.08
C TYR A 88 -21.48 0.39 24.88
N GLU A 89 -22.77 0.70 25.00
CA GLU A 89 -23.52 1.41 23.97
C GLU A 89 -22.90 2.78 23.66
N ALA A 90 -22.50 3.53 24.68
CA ALA A 90 -21.86 4.84 24.51
C ALA A 90 -20.52 4.80 23.75
N ILE A 91 -19.74 3.71 23.87
CA ILE A 91 -18.43 3.56 23.23
C ILE A 91 -18.52 2.91 21.84
N THR A 92 -19.55 2.08 21.63
CA THR A 92 -19.71 1.31 20.39
C THR A 92 -20.55 2.05 19.34
N LYS A 93 -21.60 2.77 19.75
CA LYS A 93 -22.51 3.49 18.85
C LYS A 93 -22.04 4.92 18.55
N GLY A 94 -22.65 5.52 17.52
CA GLY A 94 -22.39 6.90 17.08
C GLY A 94 -21.36 7.03 15.96
N ASP A 95 -21.23 8.24 15.43
CA ASP A 95 -20.39 8.56 14.26
C ASP A 95 -18.89 8.36 14.49
N GLN A 96 -18.44 8.34 15.75
CA GLN A 96 -17.07 7.99 16.11
C GLN A 96 -17.03 6.74 17.02
N GLY A 97 -18.13 5.98 16.99
CA GLY A 97 -18.26 4.73 17.74
C GLY A 97 -17.34 3.65 17.20
N THR A 98 -16.90 2.77 18.10
CA THR A 98 -15.95 1.70 17.77
C THR A 98 -16.46 0.80 16.64
N CYS A 99 -17.77 0.55 16.54
CA CYS A 99 -18.35 -0.27 15.46
C CYS A 99 -18.15 0.36 14.08
N ARG A 100 -18.35 1.67 13.97
CA ARG A 100 -18.18 2.38 12.69
C ARG A 100 -16.72 2.42 12.28
N VAL A 101 -15.83 2.77 13.21
CA VAL A 101 -14.38 2.81 12.95
C VAL A 101 -13.84 1.44 12.55
N LEU A 102 -14.34 0.36 13.16
CA LEU A 102 -14.01 -1.02 12.76
C LEU A 102 -14.48 -1.33 11.34
N HIS A 103 -15.69 -0.94 10.98
CA HIS A 103 -16.22 -1.12 9.62
C HIS A 103 -15.38 -0.39 8.59
N GLU A 104 -15.13 0.91 8.80
CA GLU A 104 -14.29 1.73 7.92
C GLU A 104 -12.87 1.17 7.80
N GLY A 105 -12.31 0.66 8.91
CA GLY A 105 -11.03 -0.05 8.94
C GLY A 105 -11.00 -1.26 8.01
N LYS A 106 -12.04 -2.11 8.04
CA LYS A 106 -12.13 -3.30 7.19
C LYS A 106 -12.31 -2.94 5.72
N GLU A 107 -13.13 -1.94 5.40
CA GLU A 107 -13.27 -1.43 4.03
C GLU A 107 -11.94 -0.89 3.50
N ALA A 108 -11.24 -0.09 4.29
CA ALA A 108 -9.93 0.45 3.93
C ALA A 108 -8.91 -0.67 3.68
N MET A 109 -8.92 -1.74 4.47
CA MET A 109 -8.06 -2.90 4.23
C MET A 109 -8.34 -3.57 2.88
N ILE A 110 -9.62 -3.77 2.52
CA ILE A 110 -9.98 -4.35 1.22
C ILE A 110 -9.46 -3.45 0.09
N THR A 111 -9.75 -2.14 0.16
CA THR A 111 -9.30 -1.18 -0.85
C THR A 111 -7.78 -1.12 -0.98
N LEU A 112 -7.06 -1.06 0.15
CA LEU A 112 -5.60 -1.04 0.16
C LEU A 112 -5.00 -2.33 -0.42
N SER A 113 -5.58 -3.48 -0.09
CA SER A 113 -5.12 -4.78 -0.62
C SER A 113 -5.27 -4.83 -2.14
N MET A 114 -6.44 -4.43 -2.65
CA MET A 114 -6.67 -4.33 -4.10
C MET A 114 -5.66 -3.40 -4.76
N HIS A 115 -5.46 -2.20 -4.20
CA HIS A 115 -4.53 -1.23 -4.76
C HIS A 115 -3.07 -1.73 -4.76
N LYS A 116 -2.66 -2.44 -3.71
CA LYS A 116 -1.34 -3.08 -3.63
C LYS A 116 -1.17 -4.12 -4.73
N ASP A 117 -2.17 -4.97 -4.95
CA ASP A 117 -2.12 -6.03 -5.97
C ASP A 117 -2.08 -5.44 -7.39
N GLU A 118 -2.89 -4.43 -7.67
CA GLU A 118 -2.85 -3.67 -8.92
C GLU A 118 -1.47 -3.01 -9.14
N THR A 119 -0.90 -2.41 -8.10
CA THR A 119 0.42 -1.78 -8.15
C THR A 119 1.51 -2.81 -8.44
N ASN A 120 1.46 -3.97 -7.78
CA ASN A 120 2.35 -5.09 -8.05
C ASN A 120 2.24 -5.58 -9.50
N GLN A 121 1.02 -5.66 -10.04
CA GLN A 121 0.80 -6.09 -11.42
C GLN A 121 1.37 -5.07 -12.42
N ARG A 122 1.16 -3.77 -12.19
CA ARG A 122 1.72 -2.70 -13.03
C ARG A 122 3.24 -2.72 -13.03
N LEU A 123 3.87 -2.90 -11.86
CA LEU A 123 5.31 -3.02 -11.74
C LEU A 123 5.85 -4.22 -12.56
N LYS A 124 5.21 -5.39 -12.45
CA LYS A 124 5.57 -6.57 -13.24
C LYS A 124 5.47 -6.31 -14.74
N GLN A 125 4.41 -5.66 -15.21
CA GLN A 125 4.24 -5.32 -16.63
C GLN A 125 5.31 -4.34 -17.11
N LEU A 126 5.62 -3.32 -16.31
CA LEU A 126 6.67 -2.34 -16.61
C LEU A 126 8.02 -3.03 -16.78
N LEU A 127 8.42 -3.87 -15.83
CA LEU A 127 9.67 -4.63 -15.90
C LEU A 127 9.72 -5.58 -17.12
N GLN A 128 8.61 -6.21 -17.48
CA GLN A 128 8.53 -7.06 -18.69
C GLN A 128 8.70 -6.25 -19.98
N ASN A 129 8.09 -5.06 -20.06
CA ASN A 129 8.19 -4.19 -21.24
C ASN A 129 9.61 -3.66 -21.41
N PHE A 130 10.26 -3.20 -20.33
CA PHE A 130 11.68 -2.82 -20.35
C PHE A 130 12.59 -3.95 -20.86
N ASN A 131 12.33 -5.19 -20.45
CA ASN A 131 13.09 -6.34 -20.92
C ASN A 131 12.85 -6.67 -22.40
N LYS A 132 11.62 -6.49 -22.91
CA LYS A 132 11.31 -6.66 -24.34
C LYS A 132 11.97 -5.60 -25.20
N GLU A 133 11.97 -4.34 -24.77
CA GLU A 133 12.61 -3.24 -25.48
C GLU A 133 14.13 -3.37 -25.51
N LYS A 134 14.77 -3.73 -24.39
CA LYS A 134 16.21 -4.06 -24.36
C LYS A 134 16.56 -5.21 -25.32
N LYS A 135 15.75 -6.27 -25.36
CA LYS A 135 15.95 -7.38 -26.32
C LYS A 135 15.78 -6.92 -27.77
N LYS A 136 14.83 -6.04 -28.07
CA LYS A 136 14.62 -5.49 -29.42
C LYS A 136 15.78 -4.61 -29.89
N LEU A 137 16.35 -3.79 -28.99
CA LEU A 137 17.56 -3.00 -29.25
C LEU A 137 18.79 -3.89 -29.51
N ASN A 138 18.98 -4.94 -28.71
CA ASN A 138 20.09 -5.88 -28.87
C ASN A 138 19.99 -6.71 -30.16
N VAL A 139 18.78 -6.98 -30.65
CA VAL A 139 18.59 -7.64 -31.97
C VAL A 139 18.87 -6.66 -33.12
N SER A 140 18.55 -5.38 -32.95
CA SER A 140 18.83 -4.34 -33.96
C SER A 140 20.33 -4.01 -34.08
N SER A 141 21.11 -4.12 -33.01
CA SER A 141 22.56 -3.83 -33.02
C SER A 141 23.42 -4.93 -33.64
N ASN A 142 22.85 -6.10 -33.93
CA ASN A 142 23.56 -7.21 -34.60
C ASN A 142 23.34 -7.23 -36.12
N HIS A 143 22.79 -6.16 -36.69
CA HIS A 143 22.85 -5.99 -38.14
C HIS A 143 24.28 -5.62 -38.51
N THR A 144 25.11 -6.63 -38.81
CA THR A 144 26.30 -6.43 -39.63
C THR A 144 25.81 -5.88 -40.95
N VAL A 145 25.81 -4.55 -41.08
CA VAL A 145 25.54 -3.89 -42.34
C VAL A 145 26.71 -4.27 -43.23
N ASN A 146 26.51 -5.25 -44.11
CA ASN A 146 27.40 -5.48 -45.23
C ASN A 146 27.24 -4.26 -46.15
N LEU A 147 27.99 -3.20 -45.84
CA LEU A 147 28.16 -2.08 -46.74
C LEU A 147 28.78 -2.64 -48.02
N PRO A 148 28.19 -2.37 -49.21
CA PRO A 148 28.90 -2.66 -50.44
C PRO A 148 30.24 -1.94 -50.37
N GLN A 149 31.32 -2.71 -50.40
CA GLN A 149 32.67 -2.16 -50.45
C GLN A 149 32.79 -1.39 -51.77
N LEU A 150 32.65 -0.07 -51.69
CA LEU A 150 32.97 0.81 -52.79
C LEU A 150 34.47 0.71 -53.00
N SER A 151 34.87 0.19 -54.17
CA SER A 151 36.27 0.21 -54.59
C SER A 151 36.74 1.66 -54.61
N LEU A 152 37.63 2.01 -53.69
CA LEU A 152 38.28 3.31 -53.73
C LEU A 152 39.14 3.38 -55.00
N PRO A 153 39.09 4.48 -55.77
CA PRO A 153 40.07 4.69 -56.82
C PRO A 153 41.46 4.68 -56.19
N THR A 154 42.34 3.79 -56.63
CA THR A 154 43.74 3.84 -56.27
C THR A 154 44.38 5.01 -56.99
N PHE A 155 44.43 6.17 -56.32
CA PHE A 155 45.18 7.32 -56.81
C PHE A 155 46.67 7.02 -56.67
N SER A 156 47.30 6.56 -57.75
CA SER A 156 48.74 6.26 -57.81
C SER A 156 49.61 7.51 -58.00
N ASP A 157 49.02 8.65 -58.37
CA ASP A 157 49.75 9.89 -58.66
C ASP A 157 49.30 11.05 -57.73
N PRO A 158 50.20 11.58 -56.88
CA PRO A 158 49.92 12.70 -55.96
C PRO A 158 49.42 13.99 -56.64
N LYS A 159 49.59 14.13 -57.96
CA LYS A 159 49.14 15.31 -58.72
C LYS A 159 47.64 15.34 -58.99
N GLN A 160 46.94 14.22 -58.85
CA GLN A 160 45.49 14.12 -59.08
C GLN A 160 44.63 14.54 -57.86
N TRP A 161 45.27 15.00 -56.78
CA TRP A 161 44.59 15.39 -55.53
C TRP A 161 44.25 16.89 -55.45
N ARG A 162 44.21 17.60 -56.59
CA ARG A 162 43.87 19.03 -56.65
C ARG A 162 42.53 19.28 -57.30
#